data_AF-A0A359H8N9-F1
#
_entry.id   AF-A0A359H8N9-F1
#
_cell.length_a   1.000
_cell.length_b   1.000
_cell.length_c   1.000
_cell.angle_alpha   90.00
_cell.angle_beta   90.00
_cell.angle_gamma   90.00
#
_symmetry.space_group_name_H-M   'P 1'
#
loop_
_entity.id
_entity.type
_entity.pdbx_description
1 polymer ?
#
loop_
_entity_poly.entity_id
_entity_poly.type
_entity_poly.pdbx_seq_one_letter_code
_entity_poly.pdbx_strand_id
1 'polypeptide(L)'
;MYSSRGTLYHKQQLVITGRTCILGLNIKPGVEGSRTIRIKNEAARRVRMVDKRITTVRVTTDPGLVTCIRKVSEGISKGTPIRNFTVETGEIIRRITPASK
;
A
#
# COMPACT_ATOMS: atom_id res chain seq x y z
N MET A 1 9.91 -27.38 8.04
CA MET A 1 9.00 -27.20 9.19
C MET A 1 8.89 -25.71 9.47
N TYR A 2 7.95 -25.02 8.81
CA TYR A 2 7.78 -23.57 8.97
C TYR A 2 7.14 -23.29 10.33
N SER A 3 7.93 -22.77 11.25
CA SER A 3 7.52 -22.40 12.60
C SER A 3 6.51 -21.25 12.56
N SER A 4 5.29 -21.58 12.96
CA SER A 4 4.15 -20.70 13.18
C SER A 4 4.41 -19.71 14.31
N ARG A 5 5.16 -18.63 14.03
CA ARG A 5 4.97 -17.37 14.76
C ARG A 5 3.81 -16.67 14.05
N GLY A 6 2.70 -16.50 14.76
CA GLY A 6 1.48 -15.87 14.28
C GLY A 6 1.74 -14.46 13.75
N THR A 7 2.18 -14.37 12.51
CA THR A 7 2.28 -13.12 11.78
C THR A 7 0.84 -12.76 11.45
N LEU A 8 0.31 -11.72 12.08
CA LEU A 8 -0.96 -11.11 11.72
C LEU A 8 -0.93 -10.79 10.22
N TYR A 9 -1.44 -11.70 9.39
CA TYR A 9 -1.57 -11.48 7.95
C TYR A 9 -2.73 -10.51 7.73
N HIS A 10 -2.41 -9.23 7.83
CA HIS A 10 -3.26 -8.17 7.30
C HIS A 10 -3.20 -8.27 5.78
N LYS A 11 -4.34 -8.29 5.06
CA LYS A 11 -4.31 -8.23 3.60
C LYS A 11 -3.70 -6.89 3.19
N GLN A 12 -2.47 -6.89 2.68
CA GLN A 12 -1.86 -5.71 2.09
C GLN A 12 -2.19 -5.65 0.60
N GLN A 13 -2.41 -4.45 0.10
CA GLN A 13 -2.62 -4.18 -1.32
C GLN A 13 -1.60 -3.13 -1.72
N LEU A 14 -0.93 -3.34 -2.84
CA LEU A 14 0.11 -2.42 -3.30
C LEU A 14 0.10 -2.30 -4.82
N VAL A 15 0.52 -1.14 -5.28
CA VAL A 15 0.77 -0.85 -6.69
C VAL A 15 2.15 -0.22 -6.80
N ILE A 16 2.93 -0.68 -7.77
CA ILE A 16 4.26 -0.15 -8.09
C ILE A 16 4.17 0.59 -9.43
N THR A 17 4.67 1.82 -9.45
CA THR A 17 4.79 2.64 -10.65
C THR A 17 6.18 3.27 -10.70
N GLY A 18 6.96 2.94 -11.73
CA GLY A 18 8.37 3.28 -11.82
C GLY A 18 9.15 2.78 -10.60
N ARG A 19 9.74 3.71 -9.83
CA ARG A 19 10.49 3.42 -8.59
C ARG A 19 9.68 3.67 -7.31
N THR A 20 8.37 3.90 -7.44
CA THR A 20 7.47 4.23 -6.35
C THR A 20 6.54 3.06 -6.05
N CYS A 21 6.51 2.64 -4.79
CA CYS A 21 5.53 1.71 -4.28
C CYS A 21 4.51 2.45 -3.41
N ILE A 22 3.23 2.23 -3.70
CA ILE A 22 2.11 2.73 -2.91
C ILE A 22 1.50 1.53 -2.20
N LEU A 23 1.57 1.54 -0.87
CA LEU A 23 1.18 0.43 -0.02
C LEU A 23 -0.02 0.81 0.85
N GLY A 24 -1.14 0.10 0.66
CA GLY A 24 -2.30 0.16 1.53
C GLY A 24 -2.20 -0.88 2.65
N LEU A 25 -2.32 -0.43 3.89
CA LEU A 25 -2.37 -1.27 5.08
C LEU A 25 -3.73 -1.17 5.76
N ASN A 26 -4.33 -2.32 6.05
CA ASN A 26 -5.51 -2.40 6.91
C ASN A 26 -5.05 -2.69 8.36
N ILE A 27 -4.98 -1.66 9.19
CA ILE A 27 -4.60 -1.76 10.61
C ILE A 27 -5.88 -1.86 11.44
N LYS A 28 -5.91 -2.77 12.43
CA LYS A 28 -7.06 -2.94 13.31
C LYS A 28 -7.40 -1.63 14.04
N PRO A 29 -8.70 -1.34 14.25
CA PRO A 29 -9.10 -0.24 15.12
C PRO A 29 -8.53 -0.43 16.54
N GLY A 30 -8.23 0.67 17.23
CA GLY A 30 -7.68 0.66 18.58
C GLY A 30 -6.15 0.45 18.67
N VAL A 31 -5.44 0.35 17.54
CA VAL A 31 -3.96 0.36 17.56
C VAL A 31 -3.46 1.77 17.78
N GLU A 32 -2.66 1.96 18.84
CA GLU A 32 -2.06 3.25 19.19
C GLU A 32 -1.30 3.90 18.03
N GLY A 33 -1.30 5.24 17.97
CA GLY A 33 -0.67 6.02 16.90
C GLY A 33 0.83 5.71 16.74
N SER A 34 1.57 5.60 17.85
CA SER A 34 2.99 5.25 17.86
C SER A 34 3.25 3.87 17.25
N ARG A 35 2.39 2.89 17.57
CA ARG A 35 2.44 1.53 17.03
C ARG A 35 2.07 1.50 15.55
N THR A 36 1.08 2.28 15.13
CA THR A 36 0.71 2.49 13.73
C THR A 36 1.89 3.03 12.90
N ILE A 37 2.61 4.03 13.42
CA ILE A 37 3.80 4.59 12.77
C ILE A 37 4.89 3.52 12.62
N ARG A 38 5.17 2.75 13.69
CA ARG A 38 6.14 1.64 13.63
C ARG A 38 5.78 0.60 12.57
N ILE A 39 4.50 0.22 12.47
CA ILE A 39 4.00 -0.72 11.46
C ILE A 39 4.23 -0.15 10.05
N LYS A 40 3.89 1.12 9.81
CA LYS A 40 4.11 1.77 8.50
C LYS A 40 5.59 1.81 8.12
N ASN A 41 6.46 2.16 9.06
CA ASN A 41 7.90 2.24 8.83
C ASN A 41 8.52 0.88 8.54
N GLU A 42 8.15 -0.15 9.31
CA GLU A 42 8.63 -1.51 9.11
C GLU A 42 8.16 -2.07 7.75
N ALA A 43 6.90 -1.83 7.38
CA ALA A 43 6.39 -2.21 6.07
C ALA A 43 7.17 -1.53 4.93
N ALA A 44 7.40 -0.22 5.04
CA ALA A 44 8.19 0.52 4.05
C ALA A 44 9.64 0.04 3.96
N ARG A 45 10.25 -0.33 5.10
CA ARG A 45 11.59 -0.90 5.14
C ARG A 45 11.65 -2.25 4.42
N ARG A 46 10.69 -3.14 4.68
CA ARG A 46 10.61 -4.46 4.04
C ARG A 46 10.47 -4.35 2.52
N VAL A 47 9.61 -3.47 2.02
CA VAL A 47 9.46 -3.24 0.57
C VAL A 47 10.81 -2.88 -0.08
N ARG A 48 11.55 -1.94 0.51
CA ARG A 48 12.90 -1.54 0.02
C ARG A 48 13.95 -2.63 0.18
N MET A 49 13.77 -3.57 1.12
CA MET A 49 14.68 -4.71 1.26
C MET A 49 14.44 -5.76 0.17
N VAL A 50 13.18 -6.02 -0.16
CA VAL A 50 12.78 -7.01 -1.17
C VAL A 50 13.11 -6.55 -2.59
N ASP A 51 12.82 -5.30 -2.95
CA ASP A 51 13.17 -4.76 -4.26
C ASP A 51 13.96 -3.44 -4.11
N LYS A 52 15.25 -3.52 -4.40
CA LYS A 52 16.20 -2.39 -4.31
C LYS A 52 15.97 -1.30 -5.35
N ARG A 53 15.18 -1.57 -6.40
CA ARG A 53 14.81 -0.58 -7.41
C ARG A 53 13.76 0.40 -6.89
N ILE A 54 13.02 0.02 -5.83
CA ILE A 54 12.03 0.88 -5.18
C ILE A 54 12.75 1.86 -4.26
N THR A 55 12.77 3.14 -4.65
CA THR A 55 13.36 4.23 -3.83
C THR A 55 12.32 4.90 -2.96
N THR A 56 11.10 4.99 -3.47
CA THR A 56 10.00 5.70 -2.81
C THR A 56 8.95 4.71 -2.35
N VAL A 57 8.62 4.73 -1.07
CA VAL A 57 7.50 3.94 -0.53
C VAL A 57 6.54 4.87 0.19
N ARG A 58 5.27 4.84 -0.23
CA ARG A 58 4.19 5.63 0.36
C ARG A 58 3.22 4.67 1.02
N VAL A 59 3.06 4.80 2.34
CA VAL A 59 2.20 3.89 3.11
C VAL A 59 0.95 4.62 3.58
N THR A 60 -0.21 4.07 3.27
CA THR A 60 -1.51 4.61 3.68
C THR A 60 -2.30 3.62 4.53
N THR A 61 -3.10 4.16 5.43
CA THR A 61 -4.12 3.44 6.23
C THR A 61 -5.50 4.07 6.05
N ASP A 62 -5.64 5.04 5.16
CA ASP A 62 -6.92 5.65 4.82
C ASP A 62 -7.81 4.61 4.11
N PRO A 63 -9.00 4.27 4.65
CA PRO A 63 -9.85 3.23 4.09
C PRO A 63 -10.24 3.48 2.62
N GLY A 64 -10.44 4.74 2.24
CA GLY A 64 -10.76 5.13 0.87
C GLY A 64 -9.61 4.79 -0.08
N LEU A 65 -8.41 5.26 0.23
CA LEU A 65 -7.23 5.02 -0.59
C LEU A 65 -6.82 3.54 -0.61
N VAL A 66 -6.94 2.82 0.51
CA VAL A 66 -6.74 1.36 0.56
C VAL A 66 -7.71 0.65 -0.39
N THR A 67 -8.98 1.08 -0.44
CA THR A 67 -9.97 0.53 -1.36
C THR A 67 -9.62 0.78 -2.81
N CYS A 68 -9.16 2.00 -3.16
CA CYS A 68 -8.69 2.32 -4.50
C CYS A 68 -7.52 1.44 -4.92
N ILE A 69 -6.49 1.31 -4.07
CA ILE A 69 -5.32 0.46 -4.33
C ILE A 69 -5.75 -1.00 -4.51
N ARG A 70 -6.66 -1.49 -3.68
CA ARG A 70 -7.19 -2.86 -3.78
C ARG A 70 -7.85 -3.10 -5.13
N LYS A 71 -8.76 -2.22 -5.56
CA LYS A 71 -9.48 -2.37 -6.83
C LYS A 71 -8.51 -2.44 -8.02
N VAL A 72 -7.52 -1.54 -8.05
CA VAL A 72 -6.48 -1.53 -9.08
C VAL A 72 -5.67 -2.82 -9.05
N SER A 73 -5.14 -3.20 -7.88
CA SER A 73 -4.32 -4.40 -7.70
C SER A 73 -5.06 -5.68 -8.10
N GLU A 74 -6.28 -5.87 -7.62
CA GLU A 74 -7.10 -7.06 -7.91
C GLU A 74 -7.53 -7.10 -9.38
N GLY A 75 -7.88 -5.94 -9.96
CA GLY A 75 -8.27 -5.83 -11.35
C GLY A 75 -7.14 -6.17 -12.32
N ILE A 76 -5.95 -5.61 -12.09
CA ILE A 76 -4.73 -5.94 -12.86
C ILE A 76 -4.40 -7.43 -12.72
N SER A 77 -4.49 -7.98 -11.51
CA SER A 77 -4.25 -9.42 -11.26
C SER A 77 -5.22 -10.33 -12.01
N LYS A 78 -6.40 -9.82 -12.37
CA LYS A 78 -7.42 -10.52 -13.18
C LYS A 78 -7.30 -10.26 -14.68
N GLY A 79 -6.23 -9.58 -15.14
CA GLY A 79 -6.03 -9.24 -16.54
C GLY A 79 -6.80 -8.00 -17.02
N THR A 80 -7.39 -7.23 -16.11
CA THR A 80 -8.05 -5.97 -16.49
C THR A 80 -6.99 -4.89 -16.78
N PRO A 81 -7.04 -4.23 -17.95
CA PRO A 81 -6.09 -3.17 -18.29
C PRO A 81 -6.18 -1.96 -17.35
N ILE A 82 -5.05 -1.31 -17.09
CA ILE A 82 -4.97 -0.16 -16.17
C ILE A 82 -5.89 1.02 -16.55
N ARG A 83 -6.16 1.21 -17.85
CA ARG A 83 -7.06 2.25 -18.39
C ARG A 83 -8.50 2.16 -17.86
N ASN A 84 -8.88 1.00 -17.30
CA ASN A 84 -10.21 0.80 -16.71
C ASN A 84 -10.30 1.33 -15.26
N PHE A 85 -9.19 1.78 -14.67
CA PHE A 85 -9.10 2.27 -13.29
C PHE A 85 -8.74 3.76 -13.23
N THR A 86 -9.18 4.56 -14.20
CA THR A 86 -8.85 5.99 -14.27
C THR A 86 -9.30 6.74 -13.02
N VAL A 87 -10.48 6.41 -12.47
CA VAL A 87 -11.01 7.03 -11.25
C VAL A 87 -10.17 6.67 -10.03
N GLU A 88 -9.91 5.38 -9.82
CA GLU A 88 -9.09 4.92 -8.69
C GLU A 88 -7.66 5.45 -8.77
N THR A 89 -7.07 5.49 -9.98
CA THR A 89 -5.74 6.03 -10.20
C THR A 89 -5.70 7.53 -9.92
N GLY A 90 -6.71 8.28 -10.34
CA GLY A 90 -6.87 9.71 -10.02
C GLY A 90 -6.95 9.96 -8.52
N GLU A 91 -7.78 9.18 -7.80
CA GLU A 91 -7.88 9.27 -6.34
C GLU A 91 -6.55 8.91 -5.64
N ILE A 92 -5.84 7.91 -6.16
CA ILE A 92 -4.51 7.55 -5.66
C ILE A 92 -3.55 8.72 -5.83
N ILE A 93 -3.41 9.25 -7.05
CA ILE A 93 -2.51 10.36 -7.36
C ILE A 93 -2.85 11.60 -6.52
N ARG A 94 -4.13 11.95 -6.39
CA ARG A 94 -4.58 13.12 -5.64
C ARG A 94 -4.24 13.04 -4.15
N ARG A 95 -4.37 11.86 -3.54
CA ARG A 95 -4.14 11.66 -2.10
C ARG A 95 -2.68 11.41 -1.75
N ILE A 96 -1.89 10.87 -2.69
CA ILE A 96 -0.46 10.71 -2.48
C ILE A 96 0.29 12.00 -2.83
N THR A 97 -0.06 12.75 -3.86
CA THR A 97 0.72 13.96 -4.20
C THR A 97 0.61 14.95 -3.06
N PRO A 98 1.73 15.49 -2.53
CA PRO A 98 1.65 16.59 -1.57
C PRO A 98 0.82 17.70 -2.22
N ALA A 99 -0.21 18.22 -1.52
CA ALA A 99 -0.84 19.45 -1.96
C ALA A 99 0.25 20.52 -1.96
N SER A 100 0.73 20.92 -3.15
CA SER A 100 1.60 22.06 -3.27
C SER A 100 0.89 23.24 -2.62
N LYS A 101 1.65 23.95 -1.79
CA LYS A 101 1.22 25.00 -0.88
C LYS A 101 0.41 26.10 -1.56
#